data_AF-A0A966HXW1-F1
#
_entry.id   AF-A0A966HXW1-F1
#
_cell.length_a   1.000
_cell.length_b   1.000
_cell.length_c   1.000
_cell.angle_alpha   90.00
_cell.angle_beta   90.00
_cell.angle_gamma   90.00
#
_symmetry.space_group_name_H-M   'P 1'
#
loop_
_entity.id
_entity.type
_entity.pdbx_description
1 polymer ?
#
loop_
_entity_poly.entity_id
_entity_poly.type
_entity_poly.pdbx_seq_one_letter_code
_entity_poly.pdbx_strand_id
1 'polypeptide(L)'
;MRLVPRRVHLIAATLVRIEALFLAGLAIYLAIRTATSKVEELDAILAEIIFLSFASAGLFFAGRGFIAKRNFARAPTVLANLIALGVAYYMIDGERDLIGVGLGSFALITLLAALSAIPKSSKPHQGTTS
;
A
#
# COMPACT_ATOMS: atom_id res chain seq x y z
N MET A 1 27.55 0.09 1.05
CA MET A 1 26.49 0.88 1.73
C MET A 1 25.83 1.81 0.73
N ARG A 2 24.65 1.47 0.19
CA ARG A 2 23.98 2.27 -0.85
C ARG A 2 23.37 3.53 -0.24
N LEU A 3 23.84 4.69 -0.68
CA LEU A 3 23.22 6.00 -0.46
C LEU A 3 21.86 6.00 -1.16
N VAL A 4 20.80 5.61 -0.46
CA VAL A 4 19.45 5.75 -1.00
C VAL A 4 19.13 7.25 -1.05
N PRO A 5 18.94 7.84 -2.23
CA PRO A 5 18.77 9.28 -2.34
C PRO A 5 17.46 9.72 -1.68
N ARG A 6 17.44 10.95 -1.16
CA ARG A 6 16.25 11.59 -0.54
C ARG A 6 14.99 11.48 -1.40
N ARG A 7 15.15 11.32 -2.73
CA ARG A 7 14.07 11.12 -3.70
C ARG A 7 13.29 9.82 -3.51
N VAL A 8 13.90 8.74 -3.02
CA VAL A 8 13.20 7.44 -2.87
C VAL A 8 12.09 7.51 -1.84
N HIS A 9 12.27 8.24 -0.75
CA HIS A 9 11.21 8.47 0.24
C HIS A 9 10.01 9.21 -0.36
N LEU A 10 10.26 10.18 -1.25
CA LEU A 10 9.19 10.91 -1.93
C LEU A 10 8.49 10.03 -2.96
N ILE A 11 9.23 9.23 -3.72
CA ILE A 11 8.67 8.27 -4.68
C ILE A 11 7.76 7.28 -3.94
N ALA A 12 8.26 6.65 -2.86
CA ALA A 12 7.47 5.73 -2.04
C ALA A 12 6.23 6.43 -1.45
N ALA A 13 6.37 7.65 -0.95
CA ALA A 13 5.23 8.42 -0.43
C ALA A 13 4.16 8.70 -1.50
N THR A 14 4.58 9.05 -2.71
CA THR A 14 3.66 9.34 -3.81
C THR A 14 2.94 8.07 -4.28
N LEU A 15 3.67 6.98 -4.50
CA LEU A 15 3.10 5.71 -4.93
C LEU A 15 2.06 5.18 -3.93
N VAL A 16 2.41 5.17 -2.65
CA VAL A 16 1.50 4.71 -1.59
C VAL A 16 0.27 5.60 -1.44
N ARG A 17 0.40 6.91 -1.69
CA ARG A 17 -0.76 7.82 -1.69
C ARG A 17 -1.69 7.56 -2.87
N ILE A 18 -1.14 7.20 -4.03
CA ILE A 18 -1.94 6.79 -5.18
C ILE A 18 -2.69 5.50 -4.84
N GLU A 19 -2.05 4.50 -4.21
CA GLU A 19 -2.72 3.28 -3.73
C GLU A 19 -3.83 3.59 -2.75
N ALA A 20 -3.57 4.48 -1.77
CA ALA A 20 -4.58 4.89 -0.81
C ALA A 20 -5.80 5.53 -1.49
N LEU A 21 -5.59 6.40 -2.48
CA LEU A 21 -6.66 7.01 -3.26
C LEU A 21 -7.42 5.99 -4.10
N PHE A 22 -6.71 5.02 -4.70
CA PHE A 22 -7.32 3.94 -5.46
C PHE A 22 -8.23 3.07 -4.57
N LEU A 23 -7.75 2.67 -3.38
CA LEU A 23 -8.55 1.92 -2.41
C LEU A 23 -9.75 2.72 -1.90
N ALA A 24 -9.60 4.04 -1.68
CA ALA A 24 -10.74 4.91 -1.34
C ALA A 24 -11.77 4.96 -2.48
N GLY A 25 -11.31 5.08 -3.73
CA GLY A 25 -12.15 5.03 -4.91
C GLY A 25 -12.93 3.72 -5.03
N LEU A 26 -12.28 2.58 -4.78
CA LEU A 26 -12.94 1.28 -4.74
C LEU A 26 -13.98 1.18 -3.63
N ALA A 27 -13.67 1.65 -2.42
CA ALA A 27 -14.64 1.67 -1.31
C ALA A 27 -15.87 2.52 -1.65
N ILE A 28 -15.67 3.71 -2.24
CA ILE A 28 -16.76 4.58 -2.69
C ILE A 28 -17.57 3.92 -3.80
N TYR A 29 -16.90 3.33 -4.79
CA TYR A 29 -17.55 2.61 -5.88
C TYR A 29 -18.44 1.48 -5.36
N LEU A 30 -17.92 0.64 -4.46
CA LEU A 30 -18.68 -0.44 -3.85
C LEU A 30 -19.85 0.09 -3.01
N ALA A 31 -19.68 1.17 -2.25
CA ALA A 31 -20.77 1.78 -1.50
C ALA A 31 -21.90 2.26 -2.42
N ILE A 32 -21.57 2.94 -3.53
CA ILE A 32 -22.56 3.39 -4.52
C ILE A 32 -23.23 2.19 -5.20
N ARG A 33 -22.45 1.18 -5.59
CA ARG A 33 -22.97 -0.05 -6.23
C ARG A 33 -23.96 -0.77 -5.30
N THR A 34 -23.63 -0.89 -4.02
CA THR A 34 -24.50 -1.49 -3.01
C THR A 34 -25.78 -0.69 -2.79
N ALA A 35 -25.72 0.64 -2.85
CA ALA A 35 -26.90 1.49 -2.69
C ALA A 35 -27.83 1.48 -3.92
N THR A 36 -27.31 1.21 -5.11
CA THR A 36 -28.04 1.36 -6.38
C THR A 36 -28.46 0.03 -7.02
N SER A 37 -27.89 -1.09 -6.60
CA SER A 37 -28.10 -2.41 -7.20
C SER A 37 -28.49 -3.45 -6.16
N LYS A 38 -29.21 -4.50 -6.59
CA LYS A 38 -29.40 -5.69 -5.73
C LYS A 38 -28.06 -6.40 -5.57
N VAL A 39 -27.68 -6.64 -4.32
CA VAL A 39 -26.45 -7.33 -3.93
C VAL A 39 -26.84 -8.71 -3.39
N GLU A 40 -26.23 -9.76 -3.92
CA GLU A 40 -26.47 -11.15 -3.45
C GLU A 40 -25.90 -11.39 -2.05
N GLU A 41 -24.71 -10.84 -1.76
CA GLU A 41 -24.03 -11.04 -0.48
C GLU A 41 -23.68 -9.70 0.18
N LEU A 42 -24.63 -9.14 0.92
CA LEU A 42 -24.46 -7.83 1.56
C LEU A 42 -23.37 -7.82 2.62
N ASP A 43 -23.27 -8.89 3.41
CA ASP A 43 -22.30 -9.00 4.50
C ASP A 43 -20.86 -8.99 3.99
N ALA A 44 -20.59 -9.72 2.90
CA ALA A 44 -19.27 -9.76 2.26
C ALA A 44 -18.87 -8.39 1.71
N ILE A 45 -19.78 -7.70 1.01
CA ILE A 45 -19.50 -6.37 0.45
C ILE A 45 -19.30 -5.33 1.56
N LEU A 46 -20.08 -5.38 2.65
CA LEU A 46 -19.88 -4.49 3.79
C LEU A 46 -18.49 -4.69 4.43
N ALA A 47 -18.08 -5.94 4.62
CA ALA A 47 -16.74 -6.25 5.11
C ALA A 47 -15.65 -5.70 4.17
N GLU A 48 -15.84 -5.82 2.86
CA GLU A 48 -14.91 -5.30 1.86
C GLU A 48 -14.83 -3.76 1.89
N ILE A 49 -15.96 -3.06 1.97
CA ILE A 49 -16.01 -1.58 2.08
C ILE A 49 -15.26 -1.11 3.32
N ILE A 50 -15.51 -1.75 4.48
CA ILE A 50 -14.85 -1.42 5.74
C ILE A 50 -13.34 -1.68 5.60
N PHE A 51 -12.95 -2.85 5.10
CA PHE A 51 -11.56 -3.23 4.91
C PHE A 51 -10.82 -2.24 4.00
N LEU A 52 -11.37 -1.92 2.83
CA LEU A 52 -10.79 -0.96 1.89
C LEU A 52 -10.67 0.45 2.49
N SER A 53 -11.65 0.87 3.28
CA SER A 53 -11.63 2.17 3.96
C SER A 53 -10.49 2.25 4.99
N PHE A 54 -10.33 1.22 5.82
CA PHE A 54 -9.23 1.14 6.78
C PHE A 54 -7.86 1.00 6.09
N ALA A 55 -7.77 0.19 5.04
CA ALA A 55 -6.55 0.03 4.25
C ALA A 55 -6.14 1.36 3.60
N SER A 56 -7.09 2.06 2.97
CA SER A 56 -6.87 3.39 2.39
C SER A 56 -6.34 4.39 3.43
N ALA A 57 -7.01 4.50 4.58
CA ALA A 57 -6.58 5.40 5.65
C ALA A 57 -5.17 5.03 6.15
N GLY A 58 -4.91 3.75 6.41
CA GLY A 58 -3.62 3.25 6.84
C GLY A 58 -2.49 3.57 5.87
N LEU A 59 -2.69 3.33 4.57
CA LEU A 59 -1.72 3.65 3.53
C LEU A 59 -1.52 5.17 3.40
N PHE A 60 -2.58 5.97 3.51
CA PHE A 60 -2.45 7.42 3.47
C PHE A 60 -1.55 7.96 4.60
N PHE A 61 -1.71 7.43 5.82
CA PHE A 61 -0.84 7.75 6.95
C PHE A 61 0.59 7.21 6.76
N ALA A 62 0.77 6.03 6.15
CA ALA A 62 2.08 5.52 5.78
C ALA A 62 2.80 6.46 4.79
N GLY A 63 2.08 7.00 3.80
CA GLY A 63 2.60 8.02 2.89
C GLY A 63 3.12 9.27 3.61
N ARG A 64 2.41 9.75 4.65
CA ARG A 64 2.91 10.83 5.52
C ARG A 64 4.17 10.40 6.28
N GLY A 65 4.23 9.16 6.76
CA GLY A 65 5.38 8.60 7.45
C GLY A 65 6.63 8.52 6.57
N PHE A 66 6.51 8.21 5.28
CA PHE A 66 7.64 8.27 4.33
C PHE A 66 8.21 9.67 4.16
N ILE A 67 7.36 10.69 4.06
CA ILE A 67 7.78 12.10 3.98
C ILE A 67 8.51 12.52 5.27
N ALA A 68 7.99 12.10 6.42
CA ALA A 68 8.62 12.32 7.72
C ALA A 68 9.84 11.43 8.00
N LYS A 69 10.22 10.56 7.05
CA LYS A 69 11.31 9.58 7.17
C LYS A 69 11.19 8.69 8.41
N ARG A 70 9.97 8.35 8.82
CA ARG A 70 9.72 7.47 9.96
C ARG A 70 9.69 6.02 9.51
N ASN A 71 10.29 5.14 10.32
CA ASN A 71 10.41 3.72 9.97
C ASN A 71 9.06 2.97 9.97
N PHE A 72 8.06 3.49 10.71
CA PHE A 72 6.74 2.86 10.81
C PHE A 72 5.99 2.77 9.47
N ALA A 73 6.29 3.65 8.50
CA ALA A 73 5.59 3.67 7.20
C ALA A 73 5.85 2.42 6.36
N ARG A 74 7.01 1.78 6.56
CA ARG A 74 7.46 0.69 5.69
C ARG A 74 6.65 -0.58 5.87
N ALA A 75 6.42 -0.99 7.13
CA ALA A 75 5.71 -2.22 7.44
C ALA A 75 4.31 -2.30 6.81
N PRO A 76 3.39 -1.32 7.00
CA PRO A 76 2.05 -1.39 6.41
C PRO A 76 2.10 -1.32 4.87
N THR A 77 3.03 -0.55 4.29
CA THR A 77 3.16 -0.47 2.83
C THR A 77 3.67 -1.78 2.21
N VAL A 78 4.68 -2.40 2.82
CA VAL A 78 5.20 -3.69 2.37
C VAL A 78 4.11 -4.74 2.45
N LEU A 79 3.38 -4.81 3.57
CA LEU A 79 2.29 -5.76 3.74
C LEU A 79 1.19 -5.58 2.69
N ALA A 80 0.71 -4.35 2.49
CA ALA A 80 -0.34 -4.07 1.52
C ALA A 80 0.07 -4.44 0.09
N ASN A 81 1.33 -4.18 -0.28
CA ASN A 81 1.82 -4.51 -1.60
C ASN A 81 2.05 -6.01 -1.81
N LEU A 82 2.42 -6.75 -0.77
CA LEU A 82 2.46 -8.22 -0.82
C LEU A 82 1.05 -8.81 -0.99
N ILE A 83 0.05 -8.26 -0.31
CA ILE A 83 -1.36 -8.64 -0.51
C ILE A 83 -1.78 -8.33 -1.96
N ALA A 84 -1.46 -7.14 -2.47
CA ALA A 84 -1.80 -6.74 -3.84
C ALA A 84 -1.14 -7.63 -4.90
N LEU A 85 0.08 -8.12 -4.67
CA LEU A 85 0.72 -9.12 -5.53
C LEU A 85 -0.02 -10.45 -5.52
N GLY A 86 -0.52 -10.88 -4.35
CA GLY A 86 -1.40 -12.05 -4.25
C GLY A 86 -2.71 -11.86 -5.02
N VAL A 87 -3.34 -10.69 -4.89
CA VAL A 87 -4.55 -10.34 -5.66
C VAL A 87 -4.24 -10.34 -7.16
N ALA A 88 -3.12 -9.74 -7.59
CA ALA A 88 -2.69 -9.71 -8.98
C ALA A 88 -2.52 -11.11 -9.58
N TYR A 89 -1.94 -12.04 -8.82
CA TYR A 89 -1.83 -13.44 -9.22
C TYR A 89 -3.22 -14.05 -9.49
N TYR A 90 -4.17 -13.93 -8.56
CA TYR A 90 -5.52 -14.46 -8.74
C TYR A 90 -6.30 -13.77 -9.87
N MET A 91 -5.99 -12.52 -10.17
CA MET A 91 -6.60 -11.82 -11.32
C MET A 91 -6.09 -12.37 -12.66
N ILE A 92 -4.80 -12.70 -12.74
CA ILE A 92 -4.23 -13.34 -13.94
C ILE A 92 -4.78 -14.76 -14.08
N ASP A 93 -4.83 -15.52 -12.99
CA ASP A 93 -5.41 -16.87 -12.97
C ASP A 93 -6.91 -16.86 -13.38
N GLY A 94 -7.63 -15.79 -13.03
CA GLY A 94 -9.02 -15.54 -13.42
C GLY A 94 -9.22 -14.86 -14.78
N GLU A 95 -8.27 -14.97 -15.71
CA GLU A 95 -8.31 -14.44 -17.09
C GLU A 95 -8.43 -12.91 -17.21
N ARG A 96 -8.10 -12.17 -16.15
CA ARG A 96 -8.07 -10.69 -16.14
C ARG A 96 -6.64 -10.17 -16.26
N ASP A 97 -5.88 -10.75 -17.21
CA ASP A 97 -4.44 -10.57 -17.36
C ASP A 97 -4.00 -9.11 -17.38
N LEU A 98 -4.66 -8.27 -18.19
CA LEU A 98 -4.27 -6.87 -18.33
C LEU A 98 -4.36 -6.12 -16.99
N ILE A 99 -5.41 -6.37 -16.21
CA ILE A 99 -5.63 -5.72 -14.93
C ILE A 99 -4.68 -6.31 -13.88
N GLY A 100 -4.52 -7.63 -13.86
CA GLY A 100 -3.62 -8.32 -12.95
C GLY A 100 -2.15 -7.92 -13.14
N VAL A 101 -1.67 -7.87 -14.39
CA VAL A 101 -0.32 -7.39 -14.72
C VAL A 101 -0.14 -5.91 -14.34
N GLY A 102 -1.14 -5.06 -14.59
CA GLY A 102 -1.12 -3.66 -14.20
C GLY A 102 -1.01 -3.47 -12.69
N LEU A 103 -1.88 -4.14 -11.92
CA LEU A 103 -1.87 -4.14 -10.46
C LEU A 103 -0.55 -4.68 -9.90
N GLY A 104 -0.11 -5.83 -10.40
CA GLY A 104 1.12 -6.49 -9.94
C GLY A 104 2.36 -5.66 -10.22
N SER A 105 2.44 -5.02 -11.39
CA SER A 105 3.55 -4.13 -11.75
C SER A 105 3.59 -2.91 -10.84
N PHE A 106 2.45 -2.27 -10.59
CA PHE A 106 2.37 -1.12 -9.69
C PHE A 106 2.77 -1.52 -8.27
N ALA A 107 2.21 -2.63 -7.77
CA ALA A 107 2.50 -3.13 -6.42
C ALA A 107 3.97 -3.50 -6.23
N LEU A 108 4.60 -4.13 -7.24
CA LEU A 108 6.02 -4.46 -7.21
C LEU A 108 6.89 -3.20 -7.15
N ILE A 109 6.57 -2.17 -7.93
CA ILE A 109 7.31 -0.90 -7.92
C ILE A 109 7.19 -0.22 -6.55
N THR A 110 5.98 -0.14 -6.00
CA THR A 110 5.78 0.46 -4.66
C THR A 110 6.48 -0.34 -3.57
N LEU A 111 6.42 -1.68 -3.62
CA LEU A 111 7.12 -2.57 -2.70
C LEU A 111 8.63 -2.31 -2.71
N LEU A 112 9.24 -2.28 -3.89
CA LEU A 112 10.67 -2.02 -4.03
C LEU A 112 11.06 -0.62 -3.54
N ALA A 113 10.22 0.38 -3.81
CA ALA A 113 10.43 1.73 -3.30
C ALA A 113 10.36 1.79 -1.77
N ALA A 114 9.38 1.13 -1.16
CA ALA A 114 9.19 1.05 0.28
C ALA A 114 10.32 0.30 1.00
N LEU A 115 10.79 -0.81 0.42
CA LEU A 115 11.93 -1.58 0.92
C LEU A 115 13.22 -0.75 0.86
N SER A 116 13.40 -0.01 -0.23
CA SER A 116 14.58 0.84 -0.44
C SER A 116 14.60 2.08 0.45
N ALA A 117 13.45 2.60 0.89
CA ALA A 117 13.32 3.82 1.69
C ALA A 117 13.73 3.63 3.18
N ILE A 118 14.97 3.20 3.43
CA ILE A 118 15.53 2.97 4.77
C ILE A 118 15.85 4.31 5.45
N PRO A 119 15.23 4.64 6.60
CA PRO A 119 15.61 5.81 7.39
C PRO A 119 17.01 5.66 7.96
N LYS A 120 17.80 6.74 7.98
CA LYS A 120 19.07 6.75 8.72
C LYS A 120 18.80 6.67 10.22
N SER A 121 19.43 5.73 10.92
CA SER A 121 19.42 5.67 12.39
C SER A 121 20.26 6.83 12.94
N SER A 122 19.67 7.69 13.77
CA SER A 122 20.31 8.90 14.31
C SER A 122 21.07 8.68 15.62
N LYS A 123 21.43 7.44 15.99
CA LYS A 123 22.22 7.20 17.20
C LYS A 123 23.52 6.46 16.84
N PRO A 124 24.71 7.05 17.10
CA PRO A 124 25.91 6.26 17.24
C PRO A 124 25.66 5.30 18.42
N HIS A 125 25.90 4.01 18.22
CA HIS A 125 26.08 3.11 19.35
C HIS A 125 27.33 3.59 20.11
N GLN A 126 27.15 4.40 21.15
CA GLN A 126 28.14 4.48 22.22
C GLN A 126 28.14 3.09 22.86
N GLY A 127 29.15 2.29 22.50
CA GLY A 127 29.43 1.05 23.18
C GLY A 127 29.62 1.35 24.66
N THR A 128 28.78 0.77 25.51
CA THR A 128 29.02 0.73 26.94
C THR A 128 30.17 -0.25 27.15
N THR A 129 31.39 0.26 27.18
CA THR A 129 32.51 -0.43 27.83
C THR A 129 32.31 -0.25 29.33
N SER A 130 31.92 -1.31 30.02
CA SER A 130 32.07 -1.48 31.47
C SER A 130 32.40 -2.94 31.72
#